data_AF-G0UZM7-F1
#
_entry.id   AF-G0UZM7-F1
#
_cell.length_a   1.000
_cell.length_b   1.000
_cell.length_c   1.000
_cell.angle_alpha   90.00
_cell.angle_beta   90.00
_cell.angle_gamma   90.00
#
_symmetry.space_group_name_H-M   'P 1'
#
loop_
_entity.id
_entity.type
_entity.pdbx_description
1 polymer ?
#
loop_
_entity_poly.entity_id
_entity_poly.type
_entity_poly.pdbx_seq_one_letter_code
_entity_poly.pdbx_strand_id
1 'polypeptide(L)'
;MFHDAPVNAVSAVRCRRTPKSFRELCNRYKLEEVASFVLNGTLTPSAAEGSVSGPFLRVALQFPDDLLDDSVAVVEALKSIVLSDPRCIAASSGVAPGSSSDVRCCSDPEKRIRFFVVADNTFGSCCPDEITAQHYQSDCLVPFGEACMSRSTRIPVFYVQD
;
A
#
# COMPACT_ATOMS: atom_id res chain seq x y z
N MET A 1 -9.57 48.02 10.35
CA MET A 1 -8.37 48.40 9.59
C MET A 1 -7.58 47.13 9.35
N PHE A 2 -7.79 46.47 8.21
CA PHE A 2 -6.96 45.33 7.80
C PHE A 2 -5.71 45.92 7.14
N HIS A 3 -4.53 45.51 7.61
CA HIS A 3 -3.28 45.84 6.95
C HIS A 3 -3.02 44.80 5.86
N ASP A 4 -3.06 45.23 4.60
CA ASP A 4 -2.50 44.48 3.48
C ASP A 4 -1.00 44.31 3.69
N ALA A 5 -0.59 43.15 4.19
CA ALA A 5 0.80 42.74 4.19
C ALA A 5 1.17 42.29 2.77
N PRO A 6 2.24 42.81 2.16
CA PRO A 6 2.66 42.38 0.83
C PRO A 6 3.05 40.90 0.88
N VAL A 7 2.42 40.10 0.01
CA VAL A 7 2.74 38.69 -0.18
C VAL A 7 4.12 38.60 -0.83
N ASN A 8 5.16 38.41 -0.02
CA ASN A 8 6.50 38.13 -0.52
C ASN A 8 6.45 36.82 -1.32
N ALA A 9 6.95 36.85 -2.55
CA ALA A 9 7.08 35.67 -3.39
C ALA A 9 8.00 34.66 -2.70
N VAL A 10 7.42 33.63 -2.10
CA VAL A 10 8.16 32.51 -1.52
C VAL A 10 8.84 31.78 -2.68
N SER A 11 10.17 31.71 -2.65
CA SER A 11 10.94 31.00 -3.67
C SER A 11 10.47 29.55 -3.73
N ALA A 12 9.95 29.12 -4.89
CA ALA A 12 9.49 27.76 -5.07
C ALA A 12 10.63 26.78 -4.73
N VAL A 13 10.42 25.93 -3.72
CA VAL A 13 11.35 24.85 -3.39
C VAL A 13 11.32 23.88 -4.56
N ARG A 14 12.33 23.97 -5.43
CA ARG A 14 12.54 23.01 -6.50
C ARG A 14 13.15 21.76 -5.88
N CYS A 15 12.31 20.81 -5.50
CA CYS A 15 12.75 19.49 -5.08
C CYS A 15 13.35 18.78 -6.30
N ARG A 16 14.66 18.95 -6.53
CA ARG A 16 15.40 18.16 -7.53
C ARG A 16 15.52 16.75 -7.01
N ARG A 17 14.60 15.87 -7.41
CA ARG A 17 14.69 14.44 -7.08
C ARG A 17 15.41 13.71 -8.19
N THR A 18 16.50 13.04 -7.84
CA THR A 18 17.05 11.96 -8.64
C THR A 18 16.12 10.75 -8.47
N PRO A 19 15.53 10.21 -9.54
CA PRO A 19 14.72 9.00 -9.43
C PRO A 19 15.60 7.87 -8.91
N LYS A 20 15.27 7.35 -7.72
CA LYS A 20 15.92 6.15 -7.18
C LYS A 20 15.65 4.98 -8.13
N SER A 21 16.63 4.10 -8.31
CA SER A 21 16.43 2.97 -9.20
C SER A 21 15.41 1.99 -8.61
N PHE A 22 14.57 1.38 -9.45
CA PHE A 22 13.58 0.39 -9.03
C PHE A 22 14.18 -0.69 -8.12
N ARG A 23 15.35 -1.20 -8.51
CA ARG A 23 16.04 -2.28 -7.77
C ARG A 23 16.53 -1.85 -6.38
N GLU A 24 16.95 -0.60 -6.25
CA GLU A 24 17.36 -0.03 -4.97
C GLU A 24 16.18 0.10 -4.01
N LEU A 25 15.02 0.54 -4.52
CA LEU A 25 13.79 0.59 -3.73
C LEU A 25 13.33 -0.81 -3.30
N CYS A 26 13.36 -1.79 -4.20
CA CYS A 26 13.00 -3.17 -3.88
C CYS A 26 13.85 -3.74 -2.74
N ASN A 27 15.17 -3.53 -2.80
CA ASN A 27 16.08 -4.03 -1.79
C ASN A 27 15.94 -3.28 -0.46
N ARG A 28 15.87 -1.94 -0.51
CA ARG A 28 15.76 -1.10 0.69
C ARG A 28 14.49 -1.39 1.47
N TYR A 29 13.36 -1.46 0.77
CA TYR A 29 12.04 -1.61 1.38
C TYR A 29 11.54 -3.06 1.39
N LYS A 30 12.41 -4.04 1.08
CA LYS A 30 12.10 -5.48 1.06
C LYS A 30 10.79 -5.78 0.31
N LEU A 31 10.59 -5.14 -0.83
CA LEU A 31 9.28 -5.12 -1.52
C LEU A 31 8.83 -6.50 -2.01
N GLU A 32 9.77 -7.42 -2.24
CA GLU A 32 9.45 -8.81 -2.60
C GLU A 32 8.82 -9.58 -1.42
N GLU A 33 9.29 -9.33 -0.20
CA GLU A 33 8.71 -9.93 1.01
C GLU A 33 7.32 -9.34 1.28
N VAL A 34 7.17 -8.02 1.13
CA VAL A 34 5.88 -7.34 1.25
C VAL A 34 4.89 -7.87 0.21
N ALA A 35 5.31 -8.01 -1.05
CA ALA A 35 4.47 -8.58 -2.10
C ALA A 35 4.05 -10.01 -1.76
N SER A 36 4.97 -10.83 -1.28
CA SER A 36 4.70 -12.21 -0.88
C SER A 36 3.68 -12.26 0.28
N PHE A 37 3.83 -11.41 1.28
CA PHE A 37 2.88 -11.26 2.38
C PHE A 37 1.49 -10.85 1.88
N VAL A 38 1.43 -9.85 1.00
CA VAL A 38 0.16 -9.39 0.39
C VAL A 38 -0.52 -10.51 -0.39
N LEU A 39 0.24 -11.30 -1.14
CA LEU A 39 -0.30 -12.38 -1.98
C LEU A 39 -0.70 -13.63 -1.19
N ASN A 40 -0.04 -13.88 -0.06
CA ASN A 40 -0.31 -15.01 0.82
C ASN A 40 -1.36 -14.70 1.90
N GLY A 41 -2.06 -13.56 1.78
CA GLY A 41 -2.96 -13.04 2.81
C GLY A 41 -3.80 -14.13 3.48
N THR A 42 -3.77 -14.13 4.81
CA THR A 42 -4.67 -14.92 5.63
C THR A 42 -5.68 -13.96 6.21
N LEU A 43 -6.82 -13.83 5.53
CA LEU A 43 -7.95 -13.13 6.12
C LEU A 43 -8.33 -13.89 7.39
N THR A 44 -8.30 -13.19 8.53
CA THR A 44 -8.82 -13.76 9.78
C THR A 44 -10.34 -13.84 9.61
N PRO A 45 -10.92 -15.04 9.55
CA PRO A 45 -12.35 -15.14 9.47
C PRO A 45 -12.91 -14.64 10.80
N SER A 46 -13.94 -13.80 10.71
CA SER A 46 -14.79 -13.46 11.85
C SER A 46 -15.42 -14.75 12.40
N ALA A 47 -14.73 -15.37 13.37
CA ALA A 47 -15.14 -16.42 14.32
C ALA A 47 -15.85 -17.71 13.83
N ALA A 48 -16.31 -17.86 12.58
CA ALA A 48 -17.25 -18.95 12.25
C ALA A 48 -16.98 -19.77 10.97
N GLU A 49 -16.12 -19.36 10.03
CA GLU A 49 -15.88 -20.13 8.80
C GLU A 49 -14.38 -20.17 8.46
N GLY A 50 -13.87 -21.32 7.99
CA GLY A 50 -12.43 -21.58 7.88
C GLY A 50 -11.61 -20.51 7.14
N SER A 51 -10.32 -20.36 7.50
CA SER A 51 -9.41 -19.44 6.82
C SER A 51 -9.32 -19.75 5.33
N VAL A 52 -9.83 -18.84 4.51
CA VAL A 52 -9.59 -18.84 3.07
C VAL A 52 -8.28 -18.07 2.84
N SER A 53 -7.24 -18.77 2.40
CA SER A 53 -5.97 -18.14 2.02
C SER A 53 -6.15 -17.47 0.65
N GLY A 54 -5.87 -16.17 0.57
CA GLY A 54 -6.03 -15.37 -0.64
C GLY A 54 -5.36 -14.01 -0.51
N PRO A 55 -5.07 -13.34 -1.64
CA PRO A 55 -4.37 -12.06 -1.59
C PRO A 55 -5.19 -10.99 -0.87
N PHE A 56 -4.51 -10.13 -0.09
CA PHE A 56 -5.12 -8.92 0.45
C PHE A 56 -5.45 -7.97 -0.69
N LEU A 57 -6.70 -7.48 -0.74
CA LEU A 57 -7.19 -6.60 -1.79
C LEU A 57 -6.96 -5.13 -1.45
N ARG A 58 -6.96 -4.79 -0.16
CA ARG A 58 -6.80 -3.42 0.33
C ARG A 58 -5.63 -3.37 1.30
N VAL A 59 -4.53 -2.80 0.86
CA VAL A 59 -3.28 -2.77 1.62
C VAL A 59 -2.97 -1.35 2.03
N ALA A 60 -2.90 -1.09 3.33
CA ALA A 60 -2.42 0.19 3.86
C ALA A 60 -0.90 0.15 4.00
N LEU A 61 -0.23 1.17 3.46
CA LEU A 61 1.22 1.37 3.56
C LEU A 61 1.45 2.61 4.41
N GLN A 62 2.00 2.44 5.60
CA GLN A 62 2.30 3.54 6.50
C GLN A 62 3.77 3.94 6.35
N PHE A 63 4.01 5.20 5.99
CA PHE A 63 5.34 5.75 5.86
C PHE A 63 5.56 6.85 6.89
N PRO A 64 6.76 6.90 7.50
CA PRO A 64 7.14 8.04 8.30
C PRO A 64 7.33 9.28 7.45
N ASP A 65 7.18 10.45 8.06
CA ASP A 65 7.29 11.74 7.34
C ASP A 65 8.59 11.84 6.52
N ASP A 66 9.70 11.32 7.06
CA ASP A 66 11.02 11.31 6.39
C ASP A 66 11.09 10.38 5.15
N LEU A 67 10.23 9.36 5.09
CA LEU A 67 10.18 8.36 4.00
C LEU A 67 8.98 8.59 3.05
N LEU A 68 8.12 9.56 3.34
CA LEU A 68 6.96 9.89 2.52
C LEU A 68 7.34 10.25 1.09
N ASP A 69 8.56 10.77 0.90
CA ASP A 69 9.12 11.12 -0.41
C ASP A 69 9.28 9.93 -1.35
N ASP A 70 9.50 8.73 -0.80
CA ASP A 70 9.65 7.49 -1.56
C ASP A 70 8.33 6.74 -1.77
N SER A 71 7.27 7.13 -1.05
CA SER A 71 5.99 6.41 -1.01
C SER A 71 5.41 6.12 -2.40
N VAL A 72 5.43 7.11 -3.30
CA VAL A 72 4.91 6.97 -4.67
C VAL A 72 5.72 5.94 -5.45
N ALA A 73 7.04 6.01 -5.38
CA ALA A 73 7.92 5.11 -6.10
C ALA A 73 7.84 3.67 -5.55
N VAL A 74 7.69 3.53 -4.23
CA VAL A 74 7.46 2.23 -3.57
C VAL A 74 6.13 1.63 -4.01
N VAL A 75 5.05 2.42 -4.03
CA VAL A 75 3.73 1.96 -4.47
C VAL A 75 3.77 1.50 -5.93
N GLU A 76 4.44 2.24 -6.81
CA GLU A 76 4.62 1.85 -8.21
C GLU A 76 5.42 0.57 -8.35
N ALA A 77 6.51 0.44 -7.59
CA ALA A 77 7.33 -0.75 -7.60
C ALA A 77 6.55 -1.98 -7.10
N LEU A 78 5.84 -1.84 -5.99
CA LEU A 78 5.03 -2.91 -5.41
C LEU A 78 3.88 -3.32 -6.35
N LYS A 79 3.20 -2.35 -6.99
CA LYS A 79 2.21 -2.64 -8.03
C LYS A 79 2.82 -3.44 -9.18
N SER A 80 4.01 -3.06 -9.65
CA SER A 80 4.68 -3.77 -10.73
C SER A 80 5.02 -5.22 -10.35
N ILE A 81 5.50 -5.45 -9.12
CA ILE A 81 5.83 -6.80 -8.62
C ILE A 81 4.56 -7.65 -8.53
N VAL A 82 3.51 -7.10 -7.91
CA VAL A 82 2.25 -7.80 -7.67
C VAL A 82 1.51 -8.10 -8.98
N LEU A 83 1.48 -7.15 -9.94
CA LEU A 83 0.87 -7.38 -11.26
C LEU A 83 1.63 -8.40 -12.12
N SER A 84 2.93 -8.60 -11.85
CA SER A 84 3.72 -9.63 -12.52
C SER A 84 3.43 -11.04 -12.00
N ASP A 85 2.80 -11.18 -10.83
CA ASP A 85 2.50 -12.49 -10.23
C ASP A 85 1.22 -13.10 -10.86
N PRO A 86 1.27 -14.37 -11.32
CA PRO A 86 0.12 -15.04 -11.93
C PRO A 86 -1.09 -15.19 -11.00
N ARG A 87 -0.91 -15.12 -9.67
CA ARG A 87 -2.00 -15.20 -8.69
C ARG A 87 -2.93 -13.98 -8.75
N CYS A 88 -2.41 -12.83 -9.15
CA CYS A 88 -3.20 -11.62 -9.39
C CYS A 88 -4.02 -11.71 -10.68
N ILE A 89 -3.47 -12.39 -11.69
CA ILE A 89 -4.16 -12.65 -12.96
C ILE A 89 -5.27 -13.70 -12.74
N ALA A 90 -5.05 -14.68 -11.85
CA ALA A 90 -6.04 -15.69 -11.51
C ALA A 90 -7.26 -15.14 -10.74
N ALA A 91 -7.08 -14.09 -9.91
CA ALA A 91 -8.21 -13.37 -9.31
C ALA A 91 -9.13 -12.76 -10.39
N SER A 92 -8.57 -12.42 -11.57
CA SER A 92 -9.30 -11.96 -12.75
C SER A 92 -9.70 -13.06 -13.77
N SER A 93 -9.21 -14.30 -13.65
CA SER A 93 -9.42 -15.38 -14.64
C SER A 93 -10.43 -16.44 -14.20
N GLY A 94 -11.64 -16.00 -13.86
CA GLY A 94 -12.84 -16.84 -13.82
C GLY A 94 -13.69 -16.75 -15.10
N VAL A 95 -13.08 -16.44 -16.25
CA VAL A 95 -13.78 -16.29 -17.55
C VAL A 95 -13.26 -17.34 -18.53
N ALA A 96 -14.15 -18.23 -18.95
CA ALA A 96 -13.92 -19.24 -19.98
C ALA A 96 -13.59 -18.61 -21.35
N PRO A 97 -12.82 -19.28 -22.23
CA PRO A 97 -12.51 -18.76 -23.56
C PRO A 97 -13.71 -18.99 -24.48
N GLY A 98 -14.48 -17.94 -24.78
CA GLY A 98 -15.65 -18.06 -25.63
C GLY A 98 -16.18 -16.74 -26.17
N SER A 99 -15.91 -16.51 -27.45
CA SER A 99 -16.60 -15.60 -28.37
C SER A 99 -16.09 -14.17 -28.54
N SER A 100 -16.02 -13.82 -29.82
CA SER A 100 -15.46 -12.65 -30.49
C SER A 100 -16.30 -11.37 -30.35
N SER A 101 -15.63 -10.25 -30.62
CA SER A 101 -16.16 -8.92 -31.01
C SER A 101 -16.82 -8.05 -29.93
N ASP A 102 -16.20 -6.88 -29.70
CA ASP A 102 -16.70 -5.66 -29.05
C ASP A 102 -17.14 -5.75 -27.59
N VAL A 103 -16.18 -5.95 -26.68
CA VAL A 103 -16.39 -5.74 -25.24
C VAL A 103 -15.73 -4.43 -24.85
N ARG A 104 -16.53 -3.40 -24.56
CA ARG A 104 -16.12 -2.32 -23.65
C ARG A 104 -15.58 -3.00 -22.40
N CYS A 105 -14.28 -2.89 -22.13
CA CYS A 105 -13.67 -3.49 -20.96
C CYS A 105 -14.20 -2.81 -19.69
N CYS A 106 -15.36 -3.26 -19.21
CA CYS A 106 -15.81 -3.01 -17.84
C CYS A 106 -14.88 -3.82 -16.94
N SER A 107 -13.69 -3.27 -16.66
CA SER A 107 -12.77 -3.82 -15.67
C SER A 107 -13.44 -3.69 -14.32
N ASP A 108 -14.03 -4.76 -13.79
CA ASP A 108 -14.54 -4.75 -12.42
C ASP A 108 -13.41 -4.30 -11.47
N PRO A 109 -13.52 -3.13 -10.84
CA PRO A 109 -12.46 -2.60 -10.00
C PRO A 109 -12.37 -3.36 -8.66
N GLU A 110 -13.31 -4.26 -8.38
CA GLU A 110 -13.54 -4.88 -7.07
C GLU A 110 -12.54 -6.00 -6.75
N LYS A 111 -11.84 -6.54 -7.75
CA LYS A 111 -10.95 -7.69 -7.60
C LYS A 111 -9.47 -7.39 -7.80
N ARG A 112 -9.10 -6.10 -7.87
CA ARG A 112 -7.71 -5.67 -7.99
C ARG A 112 -7.16 -5.23 -6.63
N ILE A 113 -5.91 -5.57 -6.37
CA ILE A 113 -5.17 -5.13 -5.19
C ILE A 113 -4.96 -3.61 -5.28
N ARG A 114 -5.40 -2.89 -4.24
CA ARG A 114 -5.30 -1.44 -4.09
C ARG A 114 -4.41 -1.13 -2.90
N PHE A 115 -3.49 -0.19 -3.12
CA PHE A 115 -2.59 0.31 -2.09
C PHE A 115 -3.04 1.71 -1.65
N PHE A 116 -3.09 1.93 -0.35
CA PHE A 116 -3.39 3.21 0.29
C PHE A 116 -2.15 3.69 1.02
N VAL A 117 -1.72 4.92 0.78
CA VAL A 117 -0.61 5.52 1.53
C VAL A 117 -1.20 6.21 2.75
N VAL A 118 -0.69 5.87 3.92
CA VAL A 118 -1.04 6.42 5.22
C VAL A 118 0.19 7.14 5.76
N ALA A 119 0.01 8.35 6.26
CA ALA A 119 1.07 9.11 6.93
C ALA A 119 1.20 8.68 8.39
N ASP A 120 2.21 9.19 9.09
CA ASP A 120 2.33 8.97 10.53
C ASP A 120 1.13 9.49 11.31
N ASN A 121 0.82 8.82 12.41
CA ASN A 121 -0.16 9.29 13.36
C ASN A 121 0.45 10.32 14.33
N THR A 122 -0.40 11.09 14.99
CA THR A 122 0.02 12.14 15.95
C THR A 122 0.76 11.62 17.19
N PHE A 123 0.82 10.31 17.39
CA PHE A 123 1.49 9.66 18.51
C PHE A 123 2.90 9.16 18.16
N GLY A 124 3.33 9.31 16.90
CA GLY A 124 4.68 9.04 16.43
C GLY A 124 4.74 7.96 15.35
N SER A 125 5.85 7.98 14.61
CA SER A 125 6.12 7.09 13.47
C SER A 125 6.24 5.62 13.80
N CYS A 126 6.55 5.28 15.06
CA CYS A 126 6.86 3.90 15.43
C CYS A 126 5.63 3.02 15.66
N CYS A 127 4.45 3.61 15.83
CA CYS A 127 3.23 2.87 16.14
C CYS A 127 2.43 2.58 14.86
N PRO A 128 1.96 1.34 14.66
CA PRO A 128 1.07 1.02 13.55
C PRO A 128 -0.27 1.75 13.71
N ASP A 129 -0.72 2.46 12.68
CA ASP A 129 -2.02 3.11 12.67
C ASP A 129 -3.16 2.17 12.22
N GLU A 130 -3.55 1.27 13.13
CA GLU A 130 -4.65 0.33 12.91
C GLU A 130 -6.00 1.04 12.70
N ILE A 131 -6.19 2.23 13.29
CA ILE A 131 -7.47 2.96 13.22
C ILE A 131 -7.66 3.53 11.83
N THR A 132 -6.64 4.19 11.28
CA THR A 132 -6.71 4.73 9.92
C THR A 132 -6.84 3.61 8.89
N ALA A 133 -6.08 2.53 9.05
CA ALA A 133 -6.20 1.36 8.18
C ALA A 133 -7.62 0.74 8.23
N GLN A 134 -8.25 0.67 9.41
CA GLN A 134 -9.65 0.23 9.55
C GLN A 134 -10.65 1.20 8.91
N HIS A 135 -10.45 2.51 9.01
CA HIS A 135 -11.30 3.50 8.33
C HIS A 135 -11.24 3.34 6.81
N TYR A 136 -10.08 3.01 6.27
CA TYR A 136 -9.93 2.63 4.86
C TYR A 136 -10.26 1.16 4.59
N GLN A 137 -10.81 0.43 5.56
CA GLN A 137 -11.14 -1.00 5.53
C GLN A 137 -10.05 -1.82 4.82
N SER A 138 -8.79 -1.57 5.21
CA SER A 138 -7.65 -2.32 4.70
C SER A 138 -7.59 -3.70 5.35
N ASP A 139 -7.27 -4.69 4.54
CA ASP A 139 -7.13 -6.08 4.97
C ASP A 139 -5.82 -6.28 5.74
N CYS A 140 -4.80 -5.47 5.46
CA CYS A 140 -3.53 -5.46 6.18
C CYS A 140 -2.89 -4.07 6.22
N LEU A 141 -1.91 -3.91 7.12
CA LEU A 141 -1.10 -2.70 7.29
C LEU A 141 0.39 -3.04 7.22
N VAL A 142 1.14 -2.22 6.49
CA VAL A 142 2.58 -2.36 6.31
C VAL A 142 3.26 -1.04 6.73
N PRO A 143 3.70 -0.92 8.00
CA PRO A 143 4.51 0.21 8.44
C PRO A 143 5.96 0.04 8.00
N PHE A 144 6.51 1.12 7.43
CA PHE A 144 7.91 1.23 7.04
C PHE A 144 8.72 1.99 8.09
N GLY A 145 9.97 1.59 8.30
CA GLY A 145 10.92 2.26 9.18
C GLY A 145 10.93 1.71 10.61
N GLU A 146 11.34 2.55 11.56
CA GLU A 146 11.52 2.18 12.96
C GLU A 146 10.17 1.94 13.64
N ALA A 147 9.79 0.68 13.82
CA ALA A 147 8.54 0.30 14.45
C ALA A 147 8.72 -0.19 15.89
N CYS A 148 7.85 0.27 16.78
CA CYS A 148 7.78 -0.13 18.19
C CYS A 148 7.25 -1.57 18.38
N MET A 149 6.80 -2.23 17.31
CA MET A 149 6.25 -3.61 17.31
C MET A 149 5.16 -3.84 18.38
N SER A 150 4.36 -2.82 18.65
CA SER A 150 3.21 -2.96 19.54
C SER A 150 2.27 -4.06 19.02
N ARG A 151 1.66 -4.81 19.93
CA ARG A 151 0.74 -5.89 19.55
C ARG A 151 -0.40 -5.33 18.71
N SER A 152 -0.51 -5.79 17.47
CA SER A 152 -1.68 -5.54 16.65
C SER A 152 -2.79 -6.53 16.99
N THR A 153 -4.02 -6.03 17.10
CA THR A 153 -5.17 -6.85 17.52
C THR A 153 -6.32 -6.81 16.53
N ARG A 154 -6.32 -5.83 15.62
CA ARG A 154 -7.46 -5.57 14.73
C ARG A 154 -7.22 -6.01 13.30
N ILE A 155 -6.01 -5.79 12.79
CA ILE A 155 -5.61 -6.10 11.43
C ILE A 155 -4.22 -6.74 11.41
N PRO A 156 -3.94 -7.64 10.46
CA PRO A 156 -2.60 -8.18 10.29
C PRO A 156 -1.62 -7.07 9.88
N VAL A 157 -0.50 -7.02 10.59
CA VAL A 157 0.55 -6.01 10.38
C VAL A 157 1.84 -6.71 9.94
N PHE A 158 2.46 -6.21 8.88
CA PHE A 158 3.77 -6.66 8.42
C PHE A 158 4.79 -5.53 8.55
N TYR A 159 5.67 -5.65 9.54
CA TYR A 159 6.68 -4.63 9.82
C TYR A 159 7.85 -4.72 8.86
N VAL A 160 8.16 -3.60 8.18
CA VAL A 160 9.34 -3.48 7.32
C VAL A 160 10.35 -2.58 8.02
N GLN A 161 11.36 -3.21 8.61
CA GLN A 161 12.52 -2.53 9.21
C GLN A 161 13.68 -2.52 8.21
N ASP A 162 14.47 -1.45 8.16
CA ASP A 162 15.72 -1.37 7.39
C ASP A 162 16.74 -2.42 7.92
#